data_AF-A0A9P9ZKG7-F1
#
_entry.id   AF-A0A9P9ZKG7-F1
#
_cell.length_a   1.000
_cell.length_b   1.000
_cell.length_c   1.000
_cell.angle_alpha   90.00
_cell.angle_beta   90.00
_cell.angle_gamma   90.00
#
_symmetry.space_group_name_H-M   'P 1'
#
loop_
_entity.id
_entity.type
_entity.pdbx_description
1 polymer ?
#
loop_
_entity_poly.entity_id
_entity_poly.type
_entity_poly.pdbx_seq_one_letter_code
_entity_poly.pdbx_strand_id
1 'polypeptide(L)'
;MDYDRTSLEWSNRDFSNFTCEFPDEKATIVTKLMNEEGHPSFDIKTLSTSEEWETWFKNAVLDFLPSSGHPGSGICAVIFNRVKPVFDDDDEEDGANTQSPVSYLPFNSDDILSQLVHEFHLHPRITRTIGRLTCYFSAQRHYSDDDDLPKGSKERRPMITCTARTSSTLPNDIALSTTYFTENDLDLAVFYGCNEKQKDDIVRRIRSCDLKHNHPLLLPGLFFELERVRLVDQVEDLLDNFELRNNYEYNQLENVGGTRGLDLDMDKKRMTDVLKSTYRSRELVSLIMALKRQLKKFETAMDLVEASVKESSSLTFSPRCLTRIPSATLSSAPGSTTISRATTLYGEENHTQQGPPQQLSGASSYVRLERAGKQIRERLQDIIFEFDDKINDCHLVKDNMSLTMQTVWSFFSLQDNQTNLRLSRLNTKLAHANTGLSEEMKKDSSQMRSIALLTMIFLPMSTVAAIFSTDFFSWDAEGGQTVVSKYFWVFIVVAIALTCIVVGAWYMATLARDRKGDRQCCIRLPFSLFGSKTGKNNGGFQPHKTSGGRIFDDEERGISLDLV
;
A
#
# COMPACT_ATOMS: atom_id res chain seq x y z
N MET A 1 3.16 13.04 17.02
CA MET A 1 3.98 14.25 17.18
C MET A 1 5.07 14.25 16.11
N ASP A 2 4.80 14.78 14.92
CA ASP A 2 5.86 15.10 13.96
C ASP A 2 6.51 16.42 14.42
N TYR A 3 7.44 16.34 15.39
CA TYR A 3 8.27 17.47 15.76
C TYR A 3 9.41 17.59 14.75
N ASP A 4 9.51 18.75 14.08
CA ASP A 4 10.64 19.07 13.22
C ASP A 4 11.92 19.09 14.07
N ARG A 5 12.80 18.12 13.81
CA ARG A 5 14.14 18.06 14.41
C ARG A 5 14.97 19.15 13.73
N THR A 6 15.51 20.07 14.53
CA THR A 6 16.27 21.24 14.05
C THR A 6 17.79 21.07 14.20
N SER A 7 18.24 20.18 15.08
CA SER A 7 19.67 19.84 15.21
C SER A 7 20.09 18.78 14.20
N LEU A 8 21.31 18.92 13.67
CA LEU A 8 21.96 17.91 12.82
C LEU A 8 22.45 16.70 13.64
N GLU A 9 22.48 16.76 14.97
CA GLU A 9 22.92 15.69 15.87
C GLU A 9 22.22 14.35 15.57
N TRP A 10 22.98 13.31 15.23
CA TRP A 10 22.49 11.94 15.15
C TRP A 10 22.52 11.28 16.53
N SER A 11 21.55 10.42 16.81
CA SER A 11 21.56 9.54 17.99
C SER A 11 21.94 8.11 17.60
N ASN A 12 22.37 7.29 18.54
CA ASN A 12 22.64 5.87 18.30
C ASN A 12 21.41 5.13 17.72
N ARG A 13 20.20 5.59 18.05
CA ARG A 13 18.94 5.10 17.49
C ARG A 13 18.71 5.54 16.05
N ASP A 14 19.33 6.62 15.58
CA ASP A 14 19.27 7.02 14.17
C ASP A 14 20.13 6.10 13.30
N PHE A 15 21.38 5.82 13.74
CA PHE A 15 22.26 4.85 13.10
C PHE A 15 21.64 3.44 13.06
N SER A 16 21.06 2.97 14.17
CA SER A 16 20.45 1.63 14.27
C SER A 16 19.15 1.42 13.44
N ASN A 17 18.82 2.29 12.49
CA ASN A 17 17.80 2.01 11.45
C ASN A 17 18.43 1.58 10.12
N PHE A 18 19.75 1.65 10.00
CA PHE A 18 20.51 1.13 8.88
C PHE A 18 21.10 -0.25 9.23
N THR A 19 21.46 -1.03 8.21
CA THR A 19 22.08 -2.35 8.37
C THR A 19 23.33 -2.41 7.51
N CYS A 20 24.48 -2.44 8.18
CA CYS A 20 25.81 -2.33 7.58
C CYS A 20 26.53 -3.69 7.66
N GLU A 21 25.96 -4.71 7.00
CA GLU A 21 26.40 -6.11 7.08
C GLU A 21 26.73 -6.72 5.70
N PHE A 22 26.80 -5.90 4.64
CA PHE A 22 26.81 -6.37 3.24
C PHE A 22 28.04 -5.88 2.43
N PRO A 23 29.24 -6.47 2.65
CA PRO A 23 30.48 -6.00 2.02
C PRO A 23 30.67 -6.36 0.54
N ASP A 24 29.90 -7.32 -0.02
CA ASP A 24 30.09 -7.79 -1.39
C ASP A 24 29.47 -6.86 -2.47
N GLU A 25 28.66 -5.89 -2.05
CA GLU A 25 27.97 -4.95 -2.93
C GLU A 25 28.71 -3.61 -3.05
N LYS A 26 28.44 -2.87 -4.12
CA LYS A 26 29.28 -1.74 -4.54
C LYS A 26 28.65 -0.37 -4.28
N ALA A 27 29.47 0.57 -3.85
CA ALA A 27 29.13 2.00 -3.85
C ALA A 27 29.81 2.69 -5.02
N THR A 28 29.10 3.60 -5.70
CA THR A 28 29.64 4.41 -6.80
C THR A 28 29.63 5.88 -6.40
N ILE A 29 30.80 6.50 -6.36
CA ILE A 29 30.97 7.92 -6.07
C ILE A 29 31.18 8.67 -7.39
N VAL A 30 30.36 9.69 -7.61
CA VAL A 30 30.39 10.56 -8.78
C VAL A 30 30.77 11.96 -8.32
N THR A 31 31.92 12.45 -8.76
CA THR A 31 32.38 13.82 -8.48
C THR A 31 32.42 14.64 -9.76
N LYS A 32 31.87 15.84 -9.71
CA LYS A 32 31.93 16.82 -10.80
C LYS A 32 32.19 18.21 -10.22
N LEU A 33 33.43 18.68 -10.32
CA LEU A 33 33.91 19.89 -9.66
C LEU A 33 34.42 20.90 -10.68
N MET A 34 34.32 22.19 -10.38
CA MET A 34 34.99 23.24 -11.15
C MET A 34 36.45 23.33 -10.73
N ASN A 35 37.37 23.14 -11.67
CA ASN A 35 38.79 23.40 -11.46
C ASN A 35 39.05 24.93 -11.41
N GLU A 36 40.20 25.35 -10.89
CA GLU A 36 40.60 26.77 -10.84
C GLU A 36 40.57 27.47 -12.21
N GLU A 37 40.83 26.72 -13.29
CA GLU A 37 40.76 27.19 -14.69
C GLU A 37 39.32 27.44 -15.20
N GLY A 38 38.29 27.17 -14.39
CA GLY A 38 36.88 27.31 -14.77
C GLY A 38 36.34 26.16 -15.64
N HIS A 39 37.10 25.09 -15.83
CA HIS A 39 36.67 23.88 -16.52
C HIS A 39 36.16 22.82 -15.53
N PRO A 40 35.03 22.14 -15.82
CA PRO A 40 34.51 21.08 -14.95
C PRO A 40 35.29 19.78 -15.14
N SER A 41 35.95 19.30 -14.09
CA SER A 41 36.40 17.91 -14.00
C SER A 41 35.20 16.99 -13.72
N PHE A 42 35.32 15.72 -14.11
CA PHE A 42 34.32 14.69 -13.87
C PHE A 42 35.03 13.35 -13.64
N ASP A 43 34.79 12.73 -12.49
CA ASP A 43 35.41 11.49 -12.05
C ASP A 43 34.36 10.53 -11.46
N ILE A 44 34.64 9.23 -11.58
CA ILE A 44 33.82 8.15 -11.03
C ILE A 44 34.76 7.15 -10.35
N LYS A 45 34.54 6.95 -9.05
CA LYS A 45 35.21 5.90 -8.27
C LYS A 45 34.17 4.89 -7.78
N THR A 46 34.46 3.60 -7.93
CA THR A 46 33.65 2.53 -7.34
C THR A 46 34.40 1.98 -6.14
N LEU A 47 33.75 1.93 -4.98
CA LEU A 47 34.30 1.43 -3.72
C LEU A 47 33.54 0.16 -3.31
N SER A 48 34.24 -0.73 -2.62
CA SER A 48 33.71 -2.00 -2.08
C SER A 48 34.28 -2.36 -0.71
N THR A 49 35.57 -2.11 -0.49
CA THR A 49 36.26 -2.45 0.76
C THR A 49 36.35 -1.24 1.70
N SER A 50 36.45 -1.49 3.01
CA SER A 50 36.65 -0.42 4.00
C SER A 50 37.96 0.35 3.80
N GLU A 51 39.01 -0.29 3.27
CA GLU A 51 40.29 0.35 2.93
C GLU A 51 40.15 1.34 1.76
N GLU A 52 39.34 1.02 0.75
CA GLU A 52 38.98 1.93 -0.35
C GLU A 52 38.20 3.14 0.17
N TRP A 53 37.26 2.94 1.10
CA TRP A 53 36.53 4.02 1.78
C TRP A 53 37.44 4.94 2.59
N GLU A 54 38.27 4.39 3.47
CA GLU A 54 39.25 5.17 4.25
C GLU A 54 40.19 5.97 3.35
N THR A 55 40.69 5.36 2.28
CA THR A 55 41.61 5.99 1.33
C THR A 55 40.91 7.09 0.53
N TRP A 56 39.66 6.86 0.13
CA TRP A 56 38.85 7.88 -0.54
C TRP A 56 38.58 9.08 0.38
N PHE A 57 38.16 8.86 1.63
CA PHE A 57 37.94 9.94 2.59
C PHE A 57 39.21 10.77 2.84
N LYS A 58 40.36 10.13 3.05
CA LYS A 58 41.65 10.81 3.27
C LYS A 58 42.03 11.75 2.11
N ASN A 59 41.65 11.41 0.88
CA ASN A 59 41.85 12.28 -0.29
C ASN A 59 40.73 13.34 -0.42
N ALA A 60 39.46 12.97 -0.28
CA ALA A 60 38.33 13.89 -0.42
C ALA A 60 38.32 15.03 0.62
N VAL A 61 38.82 14.77 1.83
CA VAL A 61 39.03 15.76 2.90
C VAL A 61 40.13 16.77 2.56
N LEU A 62 41.08 16.41 1.69
CA LEU A 62 42.11 17.32 1.16
C LEU A 62 41.63 18.05 -0.10
N ASP A 63 40.86 17.38 -0.96
CA ASP A 63 40.50 17.88 -2.30
C ASP A 63 39.30 18.85 -2.32
N PHE A 64 38.19 18.56 -1.61
CA PHE A 64 36.95 19.35 -1.79
C PHE A 64 35.88 19.26 -0.69
N LEU A 65 36.01 18.43 0.35
CA LEU A 65 35.01 18.41 1.43
C LEU A 65 35.08 19.68 2.30
N PRO A 66 34.00 20.07 3.03
CA PRO A 66 33.97 21.33 3.80
C PRO A 66 35.13 21.47 4.80
N SER A 67 35.57 20.33 5.35
CA SER A 67 36.71 20.12 6.25
C SER A 67 38.07 20.59 5.69
N SER A 68 38.20 20.74 4.37
CA SER A 68 39.40 21.27 3.68
C SER A 68 39.64 22.77 3.87
N GLY A 69 38.61 23.52 4.27
CA GLY A 69 38.63 24.99 4.39
C GLY A 69 38.37 25.77 3.10
N HIS A 70 38.69 25.22 1.92
CA HIS A 70 38.46 25.83 0.60
C HIS A 70 37.84 24.83 -0.41
N PRO A 71 36.60 24.35 -0.17
CA PRO A 71 35.95 23.36 -1.03
C PRO A 71 35.58 23.95 -2.40
N GLY A 72 35.91 23.23 -3.48
CA GLY A 72 35.58 23.64 -4.85
C GLY A 72 34.09 23.50 -5.20
N SER A 73 33.55 24.43 -6.00
CA SER A 73 32.14 24.41 -6.40
C SER A 73 31.81 23.25 -7.33
N GLY A 74 30.67 22.59 -7.11
CA GLY A 74 30.26 21.46 -7.93
C GLY A 74 29.26 20.51 -7.27
N ILE A 75 29.36 19.23 -7.62
CA ILE A 75 28.47 18.16 -7.19
C ILE A 75 29.30 16.94 -6.78
N CYS A 76 29.02 16.36 -5.62
CA CYS A 76 29.51 15.04 -5.22
C CYS A 76 28.35 14.15 -4.77
N ALA A 77 28.09 13.07 -5.51
CA ALA A 77 27.02 12.13 -5.22
C ALA A 77 27.57 10.72 -4.94
N VAL A 78 27.29 10.21 -3.75
CA VAL A 78 27.49 8.80 -3.39
C VAL A 78 26.22 8.04 -3.77
N ILE A 79 26.36 6.92 -4.49
CA ILE A 79 25.26 6.07 -4.92
C ILE A 79 25.51 4.67 -4.35
N PHE A 80 24.65 4.25 -3.42
CA PHE A 80 24.64 2.88 -2.92
C PHE A 80 23.81 1.98 -3.83
N ASN A 81 24.40 0.90 -4.30
CA ASN A 81 23.65 -0.17 -4.95
C ASN A 81 22.62 -0.80 -3.98
N ARG A 82 21.51 -1.29 -4.52
CA ARG A 82 20.56 -2.15 -3.82
C ARG A 82 21.23 -3.49 -3.52
N VAL A 83 21.39 -3.79 -2.23
CA VAL A 83 21.77 -5.12 -1.77
C VAL A 83 20.77 -6.16 -2.30
N LYS A 84 21.24 -7.33 -2.71
CA LYS A 84 20.36 -8.44 -3.12
C LYS A 84 19.54 -8.96 -1.92
N PRO A 85 18.37 -9.57 -2.14
CA PRO A 85 17.68 -10.32 -1.09
C PRO A 85 18.57 -11.44 -0.53
N VAL A 86 18.33 -11.78 0.74
CA VAL A 86 19.08 -12.80 1.50
C VAL A 86 18.40 -14.17 1.46
N PHE A 87 17.15 -14.23 0.96
CA PHE A 87 16.26 -15.39 0.99
C PHE A 87 15.66 -15.67 -0.39
N ASP A 88 16.52 -15.78 -1.40
CA ASP A 88 16.18 -16.37 -2.70
C ASP A 88 16.54 -17.87 -2.63
N ASP A 89 15.62 -18.69 -2.13
CA ASP A 89 15.56 -20.11 -2.53
C ASP A 89 14.99 -20.14 -3.98
N ASP A 90 15.50 -21.01 -4.86
CA ASP A 90 15.28 -20.97 -6.33
C ASP A 90 13.82 -21.27 -6.81
N ASP A 91 12.81 -21.22 -5.94
CA ASP A 91 11.40 -21.49 -6.25
C ASP A 91 10.73 -20.30 -6.99
N GLU A 92 11.08 -20.12 -8.26
CA GLU A 92 10.64 -19.05 -9.19
C GLU A 92 9.12 -19.08 -9.55
N GLU A 93 8.28 -19.75 -8.75
CA GLU A 93 6.89 -20.11 -9.11
C GLU A 93 5.81 -19.13 -8.60
N ASP A 94 6.09 -18.30 -7.58
CA ASP A 94 5.15 -17.26 -7.11
C ASP A 94 5.84 -15.88 -7.04
N GLY A 95 5.48 -14.98 -7.98
CA GLY A 95 6.25 -13.79 -8.39
C GLY A 95 6.35 -12.61 -7.41
N ALA A 96 6.43 -12.87 -6.11
CA ALA A 96 6.69 -11.87 -5.07
C ALA A 96 8.19 -11.47 -5.06
N ASN A 97 8.59 -10.67 -6.06
CA ASN A 97 9.94 -10.09 -6.22
C ASN A 97 10.36 -9.33 -4.95
N THR A 98 11.00 -10.04 -4.02
CA THR A 98 11.24 -9.60 -2.65
C THR A 98 12.54 -8.80 -2.60
N GLN A 99 12.45 -7.54 -2.21
CA GLN A 99 13.56 -6.61 -2.36
C GLN A 99 14.12 -6.18 -1.02
N SER A 100 15.45 -6.17 -0.90
CA SER A 100 16.12 -5.68 0.31
C SER A 100 15.75 -4.22 0.59
N PRO A 101 15.49 -3.87 1.86
CA PRO A 101 15.18 -2.50 2.26
C PRO A 101 16.25 -1.49 1.85
N VAL A 102 15.81 -0.28 1.50
CA VAL A 102 16.66 0.92 1.24
C VAL A 102 17.59 1.27 2.41
N SER A 103 17.34 0.74 3.61
CA SER A 103 18.19 0.88 4.80
C SER A 103 19.40 -0.06 4.86
N TYR A 104 19.50 -1.06 3.98
CA TYR A 104 20.66 -1.96 3.90
C TYR A 104 21.77 -1.28 3.10
N LEU A 105 22.97 -1.19 3.67
CA LEU A 105 24.09 -0.41 3.11
C LEU A 105 25.24 -1.33 2.66
N PRO A 106 25.94 -1.01 1.55
CA PRO A 106 26.97 -1.85 0.95
C PRO A 106 28.34 -1.64 1.62
N PHE A 107 28.42 -1.88 2.93
CA PHE A 107 29.67 -1.88 3.71
C PHE A 107 29.45 -2.55 5.08
N ASN A 108 30.55 -2.89 5.76
CA ASN A 108 30.57 -3.72 6.99
C ASN A 108 31.05 -2.96 8.25
N SER A 109 30.86 -1.63 8.31
CA SER A 109 31.08 -0.84 9.54
C SER A 109 30.21 0.41 9.60
N ASP A 110 29.62 0.66 10.77
CA ASP A 110 28.92 1.91 11.09
C ASP A 110 29.85 3.13 11.10
N ASP A 111 31.17 2.94 11.24
CA ASP A 111 32.15 4.04 11.20
C ASP A 111 32.07 4.80 9.88
N ILE A 112 31.92 4.08 8.76
CA ILE A 112 31.80 4.63 7.40
C ILE A 112 30.53 5.48 7.28
N LEU A 113 29.41 5.02 7.88
CA LEU A 113 28.17 5.80 7.93
C LEU A 113 28.33 7.04 8.83
N SER A 114 29.02 6.92 9.97
CA SER A 114 29.28 8.06 10.86
C SER A 114 30.16 9.13 10.18
N GLN A 115 31.16 8.72 9.41
CA GLN A 115 32.05 9.62 8.67
C GLN A 115 31.32 10.26 7.48
N LEU A 116 30.47 9.52 6.77
CA LEU A 116 29.56 10.11 5.75
C LEU A 116 28.62 11.14 6.38
N VAL A 117 28.03 10.83 7.53
CA VAL A 117 27.13 11.75 8.26
C VAL A 117 27.85 13.04 8.63
N HIS A 118 29.10 12.96 9.10
CA HIS A 118 29.94 14.11 9.40
C HIS A 118 30.26 14.92 8.13
N GLU A 119 30.97 14.34 7.17
CA GLU A 119 31.49 15.09 6.01
C GLU A 119 30.36 15.64 5.11
N PHE A 120 29.32 14.84 4.83
CA PHE A 120 28.18 15.25 4.00
C PHE A 120 27.11 16.01 4.81
N HIS A 121 27.33 16.21 6.12
CA HIS A 121 26.42 16.93 7.02
C HIS A 121 24.97 16.41 6.90
N LEU A 122 24.81 15.08 6.85
CA LEU A 122 23.54 14.43 6.51
C LEU A 122 22.50 14.68 7.58
N HIS A 123 21.32 15.19 7.20
CA HIS A 123 20.31 15.53 8.19
C HIS A 123 19.59 14.27 8.73
N PRO A 124 19.50 14.05 10.06
CA PRO A 124 18.93 12.82 10.66
C PRO A 124 17.43 12.59 10.38
N ARG A 125 16.76 13.49 9.64
CA ARG A 125 15.43 13.25 9.04
C ARG A 125 15.44 12.11 8.01
N ILE A 126 16.60 11.72 7.47
CA ILE A 126 16.70 10.61 6.50
C ILE A 126 16.21 9.28 7.09
N THR A 127 16.45 8.98 8.38
CA THR A 127 15.97 7.76 9.05
C THR A 127 14.44 7.67 9.05
N ARG A 128 13.76 8.76 9.42
CA ARG A 128 12.30 8.88 9.40
C ARG A 128 11.74 8.92 7.98
N THR A 129 12.51 9.41 7.01
CA THR A 129 12.12 9.44 5.59
C THR A 129 12.16 8.04 4.99
N ILE A 130 13.21 7.27 5.29
CA ILE A 130 13.31 5.85 4.95
C ILE A 130 12.19 5.07 5.66
N GLY A 131 11.99 5.23 6.97
CA GLY A 131 10.95 4.53 7.72
C GLY A 131 9.49 4.81 7.32
N ARG A 132 9.21 5.78 6.42
CA ARG A 132 7.83 6.11 5.97
C ARG A 132 7.27 5.19 4.87
N LEU A 133 8.11 4.42 4.17
CA LEU A 133 7.75 3.48 3.06
C LEU A 133 6.93 4.06 1.88
N THR A 134 6.58 5.33 1.95
CA THR A 134 5.67 6.05 1.03
C THR A 134 6.38 7.27 0.47
N CYS A 135 5.92 7.77 -0.68
CA CYS A 135 6.54 8.93 -1.31
C CYS A 135 6.56 10.14 -0.36
N TYR A 136 7.76 10.60 -0.01
CA TYR A 136 7.97 11.68 0.95
C TYR A 136 9.07 12.62 0.47
N PHE A 137 8.87 13.93 0.71
CA PHE A 137 9.89 14.96 0.54
C PHE A 137 9.82 15.97 1.68
N SER A 138 11.00 16.49 2.04
CA SER A 138 11.22 17.58 2.98
C SER A 138 12.51 18.30 2.59
N ALA A 139 12.46 19.62 2.49
CA ALA A 139 13.64 20.50 2.47
C ALA A 139 13.66 21.34 3.74
N GLN A 140 14.84 21.63 4.27
CA GLN A 140 15.03 22.53 5.41
C GLN A 140 16.30 23.36 5.22
N ARG A 141 16.31 24.58 5.78
CA ARG A 141 17.53 25.38 5.89
C ARG A 141 18.11 25.19 7.29
N HIS A 142 19.38 24.86 7.35
CA HIS A 142 20.16 24.76 8.58
C HIS A 142 21.36 25.71 8.49
N TYR A 143 22.13 25.75 9.57
CA TYR A 143 23.40 26.45 9.65
C TYR A 143 24.45 25.47 10.15
N SER A 144 25.73 25.69 9.82
CA SER A 144 26.81 24.98 10.50
C SER A 144 26.80 25.32 11.99
N ASP A 145 26.78 24.30 12.83
CA ASP A 145 27.07 24.41 14.26
C ASP A 145 28.55 24.08 14.49
N ASP A 146 29.41 24.99 13.99
CA ASP A 146 30.85 24.96 14.26
C ASP A 146 31.07 25.28 15.76
N ASP A 147 31.12 24.24 16.59
CA ASP A 147 31.33 24.35 18.03
C ASP A 147 32.80 24.57 18.43
N ASP A 148 33.75 24.27 17.52
CA ASP A 148 35.18 24.52 17.72
C ASP A 148 35.58 26.00 17.59
N LEU A 149 34.72 26.88 17.05
CA LEU A 149 35.04 28.31 16.95
C LEU A 149 34.74 29.08 18.25
N PRO A 150 35.67 29.96 18.71
CA PRO A 150 35.53 30.67 19.97
C PRO A 150 34.29 31.57 20.00
N LYS A 151 33.65 31.65 21.17
CA LYS A 151 32.41 32.39 21.44
C LYS A 151 32.59 33.92 21.27
N GLY A 152 32.59 34.37 20.01
CA GLY A 152 32.71 35.78 19.62
C GLY A 152 32.77 36.00 18.11
N SER A 153 33.27 35.03 17.33
CA SER A 153 33.36 35.08 15.87
C SER A 153 32.49 34.00 15.22
N LYS A 154 31.17 34.24 15.16
CA LYS A 154 30.21 33.33 14.52
C LYS A 154 29.62 33.94 13.24
N GLU A 155 30.25 33.64 12.11
CA GLU A 155 29.62 33.71 10.80
C GLU A 155 29.14 32.29 10.48
N ARG A 156 27.83 32.05 10.65
CA ARG A 156 27.22 30.72 10.58
C ARG A 156 26.92 30.38 9.12
N ARG A 157 27.54 29.32 8.59
CA ARG A 157 27.41 28.97 7.16
C ARG A 157 26.00 28.48 6.85
N PRO A 158 25.27 29.08 5.90
CA PRO A 158 23.94 28.58 5.54
C PRO A 158 24.06 27.30 4.70
N MET A 159 23.25 26.30 5.04
CA MET A 159 23.12 25.07 4.26
C MET A 159 21.64 24.73 4.03
N ILE A 160 21.35 24.03 2.95
CA ILE A 160 20.01 23.58 2.59
C ILE A 160 20.04 22.06 2.50
N THR A 161 19.34 21.39 3.41
CA THR A 161 19.28 19.92 3.46
C THR A 161 17.95 19.44 2.87
N CYS A 162 18.00 18.41 2.02
CA CYS A 162 16.81 17.78 1.46
C CYS A 162 16.82 16.27 1.75
N THR A 163 15.66 15.72 2.11
CA THR A 163 15.47 14.27 2.32
C THR A 163 14.25 13.79 1.56
N ALA A 164 14.40 12.75 0.73
CA ALA A 164 13.33 12.18 -0.08
C ALA A 164 13.31 10.64 -0.06
N ARG A 165 12.13 10.04 -0.28
CA ARG A 165 11.95 8.60 -0.57
C ARG A 165 10.83 8.42 -1.61
N THR A 166 11.01 7.50 -2.54
CA THR A 166 9.97 7.01 -3.47
C THR A 166 9.07 5.97 -2.81
N SER A 167 7.91 5.63 -3.36
CA SER A 167 7.06 4.61 -2.73
C SER A 167 7.66 3.21 -2.81
N SER A 168 7.70 2.46 -1.69
CA SER A 168 8.16 1.06 -1.65
C SER A 168 7.09 0.05 -2.05
N THR A 169 5.90 0.53 -2.43
CA THR A 169 4.82 -0.28 -3.04
C THR A 169 5.16 -0.73 -4.47
N LEU A 170 6.10 -0.03 -5.13
CA LEU A 170 6.62 -0.37 -6.44
C LEU A 170 8.07 -0.86 -6.31
N PRO A 171 8.50 -1.83 -7.15
CA PRO A 171 9.86 -2.35 -7.13
C PRO A 171 10.89 -1.29 -7.53
N ASN A 172 12.14 -1.47 -7.07
CA ASN A 172 13.27 -0.57 -7.28
C ASN A 172 13.04 0.84 -6.71
N ASP A 173 12.60 0.91 -5.45
CA ASP A 173 12.46 2.19 -4.76
C ASP A 173 13.82 2.74 -4.29
N ILE A 174 13.92 4.05 -4.05
CA ILE A 174 15.15 4.74 -3.68
C ILE A 174 14.87 5.81 -2.62
N ALA A 175 15.90 6.16 -1.85
CA ALA A 175 15.90 7.35 -1.01
C ALA A 175 17.09 8.26 -1.33
N LEU A 176 16.99 9.51 -0.93
CA LEU A 176 17.99 10.55 -1.17
C LEU A 176 18.13 11.43 0.08
N SER A 177 19.38 11.73 0.45
CA SER A 177 19.73 12.86 1.30
C SER A 177 20.66 13.78 0.53
N THR A 178 20.40 15.09 0.50
CA THR A 178 21.35 16.09 -0.03
C THR A 178 21.59 17.21 0.97
N THR A 179 22.76 17.84 0.88
CA THR A 179 23.17 19.01 1.64
C THR A 179 23.92 19.95 0.71
N TYR A 180 23.34 21.13 0.47
CA TYR A 180 23.90 22.17 -0.37
C TYR A 180 24.50 23.31 0.46
N PHE A 181 25.75 23.69 0.17
CA PHE A 181 26.47 24.78 0.84
C PHE A 181 26.39 26.08 0.01
N THR A 182 25.68 27.09 0.51
CA THR A 182 25.39 28.32 -0.26
C THR A 182 26.57 29.27 -0.44
N GLU A 183 27.69 29.03 0.24
CA GLU A 183 28.91 29.83 0.13
C GLU A 183 29.81 29.38 -1.03
N ASN A 184 29.76 28.09 -1.36
CA ASN A 184 30.73 27.43 -2.24
C ASN A 184 30.08 26.81 -3.49
N ASP A 185 28.76 26.97 -3.70
CA ASP A 185 27.99 26.33 -4.76
C ASP A 185 28.26 24.80 -4.88
N LEU A 186 28.32 24.11 -3.73
CA LEU A 186 28.61 22.68 -3.61
C LEU A 186 27.36 21.90 -3.16
N ASP A 187 26.92 20.93 -3.97
CA ASP A 187 25.84 19.97 -3.65
C ASP A 187 26.43 18.60 -3.28
N LEU A 188 26.25 18.19 -2.02
CA LEU A 188 26.66 16.87 -1.52
C LEU A 188 25.43 15.96 -1.40
N ALA A 189 25.48 14.76 -1.96
CA ALA A 189 24.33 13.85 -2.01
C ALA A 189 24.68 12.39 -1.72
N VAL A 190 23.70 11.68 -1.15
CA VAL A 190 23.72 10.24 -0.92
C VAL A 190 22.41 9.64 -1.41
N PHE A 191 22.50 8.80 -2.44
CA PHE A 191 21.40 8.00 -2.98
C PHE A 191 21.47 6.57 -2.38
N TYR A 192 20.33 6.08 -1.87
CA TYR A 192 20.23 4.82 -1.16
C TYR A 192 19.42 3.79 -1.97
N GLY A 193 19.92 2.56 -2.07
CA GLY A 193 19.19 1.40 -2.58
C GLY A 193 18.90 1.42 -4.10
N CYS A 194 19.78 2.03 -4.90
CA CYS A 194 19.62 2.16 -6.35
C CYS A 194 19.94 0.87 -7.10
N ASN A 195 19.20 0.55 -8.16
CA ASN A 195 19.61 -0.50 -9.10
C ASN A 195 20.60 0.04 -10.16
N GLU A 196 21.24 -0.87 -10.90
CA GLU A 196 22.25 -0.52 -11.93
C GLU A 196 21.73 0.47 -12.98
N LYS A 197 20.46 0.33 -13.43
CA LYS A 197 19.84 1.25 -14.41
C LYS A 197 19.69 2.66 -13.83
N GLN A 198 19.21 2.77 -12.59
CA GLN A 198 19.05 4.04 -11.87
C GLN A 198 20.39 4.72 -11.63
N LYS A 199 21.41 3.95 -11.21
CA LYS A 199 22.79 4.44 -11.08
C LYS A 199 23.30 5.02 -12.40
N ASP A 200 23.21 4.28 -13.50
CA ASP A 200 23.69 4.74 -14.81
C ASP A 200 22.93 5.98 -15.30
N ASP A 201 21.63 6.08 -15.00
CA ASP A 201 20.82 7.28 -15.27
C ASP A 201 21.26 8.49 -14.45
N ILE A 202 21.52 8.32 -13.15
CA ILE A 202 22.05 9.37 -12.26
C ILE A 202 23.43 9.83 -12.74
N VAL A 203 24.36 8.89 -12.96
CA VAL A 203 25.72 9.14 -13.46
C VAL A 203 25.69 9.94 -14.77
N ARG A 204 24.84 9.53 -15.73
CA ARG A 204 24.70 10.18 -17.04
C ARG A 204 24.15 11.60 -16.91
N ARG A 205 23.13 11.81 -16.08
CA ARG A 205 22.48 13.12 -15.88
C ARG A 205 23.39 14.11 -15.10
N ILE A 206 24.15 13.64 -14.11
CA ILE A 206 25.19 14.44 -13.44
C ILE A 206 26.31 14.80 -14.44
N ARG A 207 26.78 13.83 -15.25
CA ARG A 207 27.78 14.09 -16.30
C ARG A 207 27.30 15.17 -17.28
N SER A 208 26.03 15.18 -17.67
CA SER A 208 25.48 16.19 -18.60
C SER A 208 25.15 17.55 -17.97
N CYS A 209 25.10 17.68 -16.65
CA CYS A 209 24.71 18.94 -15.98
C CYS A 209 25.74 20.07 -16.19
N ASP A 210 25.29 21.30 -16.46
CA ASP A 210 26.15 22.49 -16.47
C ASP A 210 26.30 23.05 -15.04
N LEU A 211 27.51 22.98 -14.48
CA LEU A 211 27.78 23.47 -13.11
C LEU A 211 27.57 24.99 -12.97
N LYS A 212 27.55 25.76 -14.07
CA LYS A 212 27.22 27.21 -14.03
C LYS A 212 25.78 27.48 -13.59
N HIS A 213 24.94 26.45 -13.59
CA HIS A 213 23.53 26.49 -13.19
C HIS A 213 23.26 25.52 -12.01
N ASN A 214 24.27 25.24 -11.17
CA ASN A 214 24.09 24.43 -9.96
C ASN A 214 23.04 25.06 -9.02
N HIS A 215 22.19 24.23 -8.40
CA HIS A 215 21.03 24.69 -7.65
C HIS A 215 20.65 23.66 -6.57
N PRO A 216 20.27 24.06 -5.33
CA PRO A 216 20.04 23.13 -4.20
C PRO A 216 18.99 22.03 -4.44
N LEU A 217 18.11 22.25 -5.41
CA LEU A 217 17.02 21.33 -5.76
C LEU A 217 17.24 20.60 -7.10
N LEU A 218 18.47 20.64 -7.64
CA LEU A 218 18.86 19.93 -8.85
C LEU A 218 18.82 18.40 -8.64
N LEU A 219 19.56 17.88 -7.65
CA LEU A 219 19.57 16.44 -7.37
C LEU A 219 18.23 15.92 -6.80
N PRO A 220 17.51 16.66 -5.94
CA PRO A 220 16.12 16.33 -5.60
C PRO A 220 15.15 16.37 -6.80
N GLY A 221 15.37 17.25 -7.79
CA GLY A 221 14.61 17.27 -9.05
C GLY A 221 14.90 16.05 -9.94
N LEU A 222 16.17 15.67 -10.06
CA LEU A 222 16.63 14.44 -10.70
C LEU A 222 15.95 13.20 -10.08
N PHE A 223 15.87 13.15 -8.75
CA PHE A 223 15.19 12.09 -8.01
C PHE A 223 13.70 11.98 -8.34
N PHE A 224 12.99 13.11 -8.45
CA PHE A 224 11.59 13.11 -8.87
C PHE A 224 11.39 12.70 -10.34
N GLU A 225 12.32 13.02 -11.23
CA GLU A 225 12.31 12.54 -12.62
C GLU A 225 12.46 11.00 -12.71
N LEU A 226 13.21 10.37 -11.79
CA LEU A 226 13.31 8.89 -11.72
C LEU A 226 12.00 8.25 -11.26
N GLU A 227 11.34 8.82 -10.22
CA GLU A 227 10.02 8.34 -9.77
C GLU A 227 8.93 8.60 -10.83
N ARG A 228 9.04 9.67 -11.62
CA ARG A 228 8.14 9.94 -12.74
C ARG A 228 8.22 8.83 -13.79
N VAL A 229 9.42 8.53 -14.31
CA VAL A 229 9.60 7.42 -15.27
C VAL A 229 9.00 6.13 -14.67
N ARG A 230 9.39 5.79 -13.43
CA ARG A 230 8.91 4.57 -12.76
C ARG A 230 7.39 4.49 -12.58
N LEU A 231 6.69 5.61 -12.42
CA LEU A 231 5.22 5.65 -12.34
C LEU A 231 4.55 5.67 -13.71
N VAL A 232 5.13 6.38 -14.69
CA VAL A 232 4.61 6.46 -16.06
C VAL A 232 4.68 5.11 -16.75
N ASP A 233 5.84 4.43 -16.68
CA ASP A 233 6.05 3.07 -17.17
C ASP A 233 4.98 2.11 -16.63
N GLN A 234 4.60 2.26 -15.35
CA GLN A 234 3.61 1.41 -14.68
C GLN A 234 2.15 1.73 -15.05
N VAL A 235 1.85 2.95 -15.51
CA VAL A 235 0.54 3.30 -16.09
C VAL A 235 0.45 2.82 -17.54
N GLU A 236 1.54 2.93 -18.30
CA GLU A 236 1.61 2.46 -19.69
C GLU A 236 1.52 0.92 -19.76
N ASP A 237 2.25 0.20 -18.90
CA ASP A 237 2.05 -1.22 -18.59
C ASP A 237 0.56 -1.59 -18.41
N LEU A 238 -0.18 -0.77 -17.64
CA LEU A 238 -1.58 -1.03 -17.29
C LEU A 238 -2.53 -0.71 -18.46
N LEU A 239 -2.21 0.31 -19.26
CA LEU A 239 -2.97 0.69 -20.45
C LEU A 239 -2.79 -0.34 -21.58
N ASP A 240 -1.56 -0.75 -21.89
CA ASP A 240 -1.25 -1.76 -22.91
C ASP A 240 -1.94 -3.10 -22.61
N ASN A 241 -1.86 -3.58 -21.36
CA ASN A 241 -2.54 -4.80 -20.94
C ASN A 241 -4.08 -4.69 -21.04
N PHE A 242 -4.64 -3.49 -20.94
CA PHE A 242 -6.07 -3.22 -21.13
C PHE A 242 -6.46 -3.13 -22.61
N GLU A 243 -5.68 -2.45 -23.44
CA GLU A 243 -5.95 -2.34 -24.89
C GLU A 243 -5.81 -3.68 -25.61
N LEU A 244 -4.73 -4.43 -25.35
CA LEU A 244 -4.53 -5.78 -25.88
C LEU A 244 -5.70 -6.70 -25.50
N ARG A 245 -6.22 -6.58 -24.28
CA ARG A 245 -7.39 -7.32 -23.80
C ARG A 245 -8.66 -6.91 -24.54
N ASN A 246 -8.96 -5.61 -24.65
CA ASN A 246 -10.17 -5.13 -25.33
C ASN A 246 -10.18 -5.56 -26.81
N ASN A 247 -9.03 -5.44 -27.48
CA ASN A 247 -8.87 -5.90 -28.86
C ASN A 247 -9.08 -7.41 -28.98
N TYR A 248 -8.58 -8.22 -28.03
CA TYR A 248 -8.85 -9.67 -28.00
C TYR A 248 -10.33 -10.00 -27.75
N GLU A 249 -10.99 -9.33 -26.81
CA GLU A 249 -12.41 -9.54 -26.51
C GLU A 249 -13.31 -9.11 -27.70
N TYR A 250 -12.97 -8.03 -28.41
CA TYR A 250 -13.68 -7.61 -29.63
C TYR A 250 -13.51 -8.61 -30.78
N ASN A 251 -12.26 -9.03 -31.07
CA ASN A 251 -11.99 -10.03 -32.12
C ASN A 251 -12.64 -11.39 -31.82
N GLN A 252 -12.78 -11.76 -30.55
CA GLN A 252 -13.55 -12.94 -30.13
C GLN A 252 -15.05 -12.77 -30.44
N LEU A 253 -15.66 -11.63 -30.14
CA LEU A 253 -17.07 -11.36 -30.46
C LEU A 253 -17.36 -11.43 -31.96
N GLU A 254 -16.46 -10.90 -32.80
CA GLU A 254 -16.61 -10.90 -34.26
C GLU A 254 -16.48 -12.31 -34.88
N ASN A 255 -15.59 -13.15 -34.33
CA ASN A 255 -15.43 -14.55 -34.77
C ASN A 255 -16.52 -15.49 -34.22
N VAL A 256 -17.25 -15.12 -33.16
CA VAL A 256 -18.26 -15.97 -32.49
C VAL A 256 -19.67 -15.75 -33.05
N GLY A 257 -19.78 -15.75 -34.37
CA GLY A 257 -21.05 -15.99 -35.09
C GLY A 257 -21.58 -17.43 -34.96
N GLY A 258 -20.89 -18.30 -34.19
CA GLY A 258 -21.19 -19.72 -34.03
C GLY A 258 -21.39 -20.13 -32.57
N THR A 259 -22.46 -20.87 -32.31
CA THR A 259 -22.81 -21.43 -30.98
C THR A 259 -21.67 -22.25 -30.37
N ARG A 260 -21.11 -21.79 -29.24
CA ARG A 260 -20.34 -22.62 -28.29
C ARG A 260 -20.92 -22.52 -26.89
N GLY A 261 -20.70 -23.56 -26.10
CA GLY A 261 -21.16 -23.65 -24.71
C GLY A 261 -20.46 -22.64 -23.79
N LEU A 262 -21.13 -22.30 -22.71
CA LEU A 262 -20.69 -21.32 -21.72
C LEU A 262 -19.56 -21.91 -20.85
N ASP A 263 -18.34 -21.39 -21.01
CA ASP A 263 -17.17 -21.85 -20.26
C ASP A 263 -17.04 -21.09 -18.93
N LEU A 264 -17.52 -21.75 -17.88
CA LEU A 264 -17.52 -21.26 -16.49
C LEU A 264 -16.15 -20.90 -15.93
N ASP A 265 -15.05 -21.41 -16.50
CA ASP A 265 -13.71 -21.12 -15.99
C ASP A 265 -13.13 -19.85 -16.61
N MET A 266 -13.38 -19.64 -17.91
CA MET A 266 -13.06 -18.40 -18.61
C MET A 266 -13.72 -17.18 -17.97
N ASP A 267 -14.99 -17.28 -17.54
CA ASP A 267 -15.70 -16.15 -16.92
C ASP A 267 -15.23 -15.84 -15.50
N LYS A 268 -14.75 -16.83 -14.74
CA LYS A 268 -14.05 -16.60 -13.47
C LYS A 268 -12.72 -15.90 -13.68
N LYS A 269 -11.91 -16.37 -14.65
CA LYS A 269 -10.62 -15.77 -14.97
C LYS A 269 -10.77 -14.32 -15.44
N ARG A 270 -11.73 -14.05 -16.35
CA ARG A 270 -12.13 -12.69 -16.74
C ARG A 270 -12.46 -11.81 -15.53
N MET A 271 -13.21 -12.34 -14.56
CA MET A 271 -13.59 -11.64 -13.34
C MET A 271 -12.39 -11.35 -12.41
N THR A 272 -11.44 -12.27 -12.24
CA THR A 272 -10.21 -12.00 -11.48
C THR A 272 -9.31 -10.98 -12.17
N ASP A 273 -9.21 -11.04 -13.50
CA ASP A 273 -8.39 -10.12 -14.29
C ASP A 273 -9.01 -8.70 -14.30
N VAL A 274 -10.35 -8.60 -14.38
CA VAL A 274 -11.13 -7.36 -14.16
C VAL A 274 -10.77 -6.72 -12.82
N LEU A 275 -10.76 -7.52 -11.75
CA LEU A 275 -10.48 -7.05 -10.39
C LEU A 275 -9.02 -6.62 -10.23
N LYS A 276 -8.06 -7.38 -10.78
CA LYS A 276 -6.62 -7.10 -10.73
C LYS A 276 -6.27 -5.77 -11.40
N SER A 277 -6.79 -5.53 -12.62
CA SER A 277 -6.61 -4.25 -13.32
C SER A 277 -7.26 -3.08 -12.57
N THR A 278 -8.47 -3.28 -12.02
CA THR A 278 -9.17 -2.25 -11.22
C THR A 278 -8.39 -1.89 -9.95
N TYR A 279 -7.78 -2.87 -9.28
CA TYR A 279 -6.92 -2.64 -8.12
C TYR A 279 -5.66 -1.86 -8.51
N ARG A 280 -4.89 -2.33 -9.50
CA ARG A 280 -3.64 -1.69 -9.95
C ARG A 280 -3.87 -0.25 -10.42
N SER A 281 -4.95 0.03 -11.14
CA SER A 281 -5.35 1.42 -11.52
C SER A 281 -5.57 2.30 -10.27
N ARG A 282 -6.37 1.82 -9.29
CA ARG A 282 -6.63 2.56 -8.05
C ARG A 282 -5.36 2.81 -7.24
N GLU A 283 -4.46 1.84 -7.19
CA GLU A 283 -3.18 1.94 -6.49
C GLU A 283 -2.28 2.98 -7.16
N LEU A 284 -2.08 2.92 -8.49
CA LEU A 284 -1.29 3.89 -9.24
C LEU A 284 -1.83 5.32 -9.08
N VAL A 285 -3.15 5.54 -9.17
CA VAL A 285 -3.76 6.86 -8.89
C VAL A 285 -3.43 7.34 -7.48
N SER A 286 -3.45 6.46 -6.48
CA SER A 286 -3.08 6.81 -5.10
C SER A 286 -1.61 7.17 -4.96
N LEU A 287 -0.71 6.48 -5.67
CA LEU A 287 0.73 6.75 -5.66
C LEU A 287 1.07 8.07 -6.38
N ILE A 288 0.50 8.29 -7.56
CA ILE A 288 0.66 9.54 -8.32
C ILE A 288 0.12 10.71 -7.49
N MET A 289 -1.07 10.59 -6.89
CA MET A 289 -1.60 11.62 -5.99
C MET A 289 -0.72 11.86 -4.75
N ALA A 290 -0.06 10.83 -4.21
CA ALA A 290 0.88 10.99 -3.09
C ALA A 290 2.16 11.73 -3.52
N LEU A 291 2.69 11.44 -4.72
CA LEU A 291 3.82 12.14 -5.32
C LEU A 291 3.48 13.59 -5.65
N LYS A 292 2.34 13.88 -6.30
CA LYS A 292 1.91 15.26 -6.60
C LYS A 292 1.80 16.13 -5.34
N ARG A 293 1.47 15.54 -4.17
CA ARG A 293 1.52 16.23 -2.87
C ARG A 293 2.95 16.53 -2.40
N GLN A 294 3.94 15.69 -2.73
CA GLN A 294 5.35 15.98 -2.47
C GLN A 294 5.90 17.04 -3.45
N LEU A 295 5.51 16.99 -4.73
CA LEU A 295 5.90 18.01 -5.72
C LEU A 295 5.43 19.41 -5.32
N LYS A 296 4.23 19.54 -4.71
CA LYS A 296 3.77 20.83 -4.14
C LYS A 296 4.62 21.30 -2.95
N LYS A 297 5.19 20.41 -2.14
CA LYS A 297 6.18 20.79 -1.11
C LYS A 297 7.52 21.18 -1.73
N PHE A 298 7.90 20.57 -2.84
CA PHE A 298 9.11 20.92 -3.60
C PHE A 298 8.97 22.31 -4.25
N GLU A 299 7.75 22.70 -4.66
CA GLU A 299 7.45 24.09 -5.02
C GLU A 299 7.65 25.05 -3.84
N THR A 300 7.11 24.75 -2.66
CA THR A 300 7.38 25.53 -1.43
C THR A 300 8.87 25.53 -1.04
N ALA A 301 9.62 24.49 -1.40
CA ALA A 301 11.07 24.44 -1.19
C ALA A 301 11.83 25.35 -2.15
N MET A 302 11.38 25.52 -3.40
CA MET A 302 11.94 26.53 -4.31
C MET A 302 11.74 27.94 -3.74
N ASP A 303 10.56 28.24 -3.19
CA ASP A 303 10.29 29.52 -2.53
C ASP A 303 11.23 29.75 -1.31
N LEU A 304 11.53 28.70 -0.54
CA LEU A 304 12.50 28.73 0.57
C LEU A 304 13.94 28.95 0.10
N VAL A 305 14.37 28.30 -0.99
CA VAL A 305 15.67 28.54 -1.63
C VAL A 305 15.77 30.00 -2.08
N GLU A 306 14.79 30.50 -2.84
CA GLU A 306 14.75 31.88 -3.31
C GLU A 306 14.82 32.90 -2.16
N ALA A 307 14.10 32.66 -1.05
CA ALA A 307 14.16 33.50 0.13
C ALA A 307 15.54 33.48 0.80
N SER A 308 16.16 32.30 0.94
CA SER A 308 17.48 32.16 1.56
C SER A 308 18.59 32.90 0.81
N VAL A 309 18.56 32.90 -0.53
CA VAL A 309 19.56 33.60 -1.35
C VAL A 309 19.34 35.12 -1.29
N LYS A 310 18.07 35.58 -1.23
CA LYS A 310 17.72 36.99 -1.06
C LYS A 310 18.27 37.53 0.27
N GLU A 311 18.13 36.79 1.38
CA GLU A 311 18.74 37.17 2.67
C GLU A 311 20.27 37.27 2.61
N SER A 312 20.97 36.27 2.06
CA SER A 312 22.43 36.29 1.94
C SER A 312 22.94 37.50 1.15
N SER A 313 22.21 37.94 0.11
CA SER A 313 22.55 39.15 -0.63
C SER A 313 22.50 40.42 0.24
N SER A 314 21.54 40.52 1.17
CA SER A 314 21.34 41.70 2.01
C SER A 314 22.45 41.91 3.06
N LEU A 315 23.04 40.82 3.55
CA LEU A 315 24.09 40.85 4.57
C LEU A 315 25.42 41.42 4.04
N THR A 316 25.68 41.30 2.74
CA THR A 316 26.90 41.85 2.11
C THR A 316 26.91 43.38 2.03
N PHE A 317 25.76 44.06 2.17
CA PHE A 317 25.65 45.51 2.02
C PHE A 317 25.76 46.27 3.36
N SER A 318 26.82 45.99 4.13
CA SER A 318 27.10 46.70 5.39
C SER A 318 28.03 47.92 5.16
N PRO A 319 27.58 49.18 5.38
CA PRO A 319 28.37 50.38 5.10
C PRO A 319 29.43 50.66 6.19
N ARG A 320 30.45 49.80 6.29
CA ARG A 320 31.52 49.91 7.29
C ARG A 320 32.57 50.99 6.95
N CYS A 321 32.27 52.21 7.41
CA CYS A 321 33.22 53.16 7.99
C CYS A 321 34.35 53.73 7.09
N LEU A 322 34.06 54.85 6.41
CA LEU A 322 35.08 55.79 5.91
C LEU A 322 35.32 56.95 6.91
N THR A 323 35.98 56.68 8.03
CA THR A 323 36.51 57.73 8.93
C THR A 323 37.97 57.51 9.30
N ARG A 324 38.89 57.79 8.37
CA ARG A 324 40.31 57.97 8.70
C ARG A 324 41.01 59.00 7.80
N ILE A 325 40.80 60.28 8.10
CA ILE A 325 41.66 61.37 7.60
C ILE A 325 42.98 61.32 8.39
N PRO A 326 44.12 61.30 7.69
CA PRO A 326 45.19 62.22 8.08
C PRO A 326 45.93 62.79 6.87
N SER A 327 46.04 64.13 6.77
CA SER A 327 47.34 64.84 6.59
C SER A 327 47.20 66.35 6.38
N ALA A 328 48.27 67.05 6.79
CA ALA A 328 48.80 68.29 6.24
C ALA A 328 47.85 69.46 5.91
N THR A 329 47.99 70.53 6.71
CA THR A 329 47.75 71.92 6.32
C THR A 329 48.51 72.33 5.05
N LEU A 330 47.87 73.10 4.14
CA LEU A 330 48.51 74.30 3.57
C LEU A 330 47.50 75.32 2.96
N SER A 331 47.75 76.60 3.25
CA SER A 331 47.48 77.81 2.46
C SER A 331 46.16 78.00 1.65
N SER A 332 45.23 78.74 2.27
CA SER A 332 44.63 80.00 1.77
C SER A 332 43.97 80.15 0.37
N ALA A 333 42.71 80.64 0.43
CA ALA A 333 42.04 81.58 -0.50
C ALA A 333 41.36 81.04 -1.79
N PRO A 334 40.24 81.66 -2.24
CA PRO A 334 39.31 81.05 -3.21
C PRO A 334 39.38 81.62 -4.64
N GLY A 335 39.01 80.80 -5.63
CA GLY A 335 38.88 81.18 -7.05
C GLY A 335 37.57 80.67 -7.68
N SER A 336 36.84 81.60 -8.29
CA SER A 336 35.55 81.48 -9.00
C SER A 336 34.93 80.11 -9.30
N THR A 337 33.67 79.94 -8.90
CA THR A 337 32.74 78.93 -9.41
C THR A 337 32.51 79.08 -10.91
N THR A 338 32.36 77.98 -11.65
CA THR A 338 31.47 77.94 -12.84
C THR A 338 30.88 76.54 -13.00
N ILE A 339 29.56 76.47 -13.16
CA ILE A 339 28.79 75.22 -13.26
C ILE A 339 28.43 74.98 -14.73
N SER A 340 28.63 73.75 -15.24
CA SER A 340 27.67 73.14 -16.18
C SER A 340 27.96 71.67 -16.55
N ARG A 341 26.89 70.87 -16.43
CA ARG A 341 26.44 69.82 -17.37
C ARG A 341 27.44 68.72 -17.82
N ALA A 342 27.03 67.47 -17.55
CA ALA A 342 27.03 66.44 -18.59
C ALA A 342 25.69 65.68 -18.54
N THR A 343 25.05 65.52 -19.70
CA THR A 343 23.95 64.55 -19.90
C THR A 343 24.53 63.36 -20.66
N THR A 344 23.96 62.18 -20.45
CA THR A 344 24.35 60.92 -21.08
C THR A 344 24.53 60.99 -22.59
N LEU A 345 25.60 60.35 -23.09
CA LEU A 345 25.69 59.78 -24.43
C LEU A 345 26.53 58.49 -24.38
N TYR A 346 26.35 57.62 -25.37
CA TYR A 346 27.04 56.33 -25.48
C TYR A 346 28.50 56.49 -25.95
N GLY A 347 29.34 55.51 -25.59
CA GLY A 347 30.65 55.29 -26.18
C GLY A 347 31.11 53.85 -25.98
N GLU A 348 31.44 53.16 -27.06
CA GLU A 348 32.24 51.93 -27.04
C GLU A 348 33.72 52.33 -27.11
N GLU A 349 34.54 51.95 -26.13
CA GLU A 349 35.99 51.87 -26.29
C GLU A 349 36.53 50.61 -25.60
N ASN A 350 37.31 49.82 -26.34
CA ASN A 350 38.13 48.75 -25.78
C ASN A 350 39.46 49.35 -25.32
N HIS A 351 39.85 49.17 -24.05
CA HIS A 351 41.27 49.17 -23.71
C HIS A 351 41.61 48.27 -22.52
N THR A 352 42.68 47.50 -22.68
CA THR A 352 43.25 46.61 -21.67
C THR A 352 43.96 47.39 -20.58
N GLN A 353 43.63 47.14 -19.32
CA GLN A 353 44.52 47.42 -18.19
C GLN A 353 44.24 46.49 -17.01
N GLN A 354 45.28 45.97 -16.39
CA GLN A 354 45.19 44.98 -15.32
C GLN A 354 45.01 45.68 -13.96
N GLY A 355 43.89 45.39 -13.30
CA GLY A 355 43.71 45.59 -11.86
C GLY A 355 43.59 44.24 -11.13
N PRO A 356 43.86 44.17 -9.82
CA PRO A 356 43.65 42.94 -9.06
C PRO A 356 42.16 42.57 -9.00
N PRO A 357 41.80 41.28 -8.94
CA PRO A 357 40.41 40.82 -8.97
C PRO A 357 39.68 41.17 -7.66
N GLN A 358 39.05 42.34 -7.61
CA GLN A 358 38.14 42.71 -6.54
C GLN A 358 36.82 41.92 -6.68
N GLN A 359 36.32 41.41 -5.56
CA GLN A 359 35.23 40.43 -5.52
C GLN A 359 33.90 41.04 -6.02
N LEU A 360 33.44 40.60 -7.19
CA LEU A 360 32.17 41.00 -7.81
C LEU A 360 31.28 39.78 -8.16
N SER A 361 31.51 38.63 -7.52
CA SER A 361 30.87 37.35 -7.86
C SER A 361 29.42 37.22 -7.41
N GLY A 362 29.06 37.71 -6.22
CA GLY A 362 27.76 37.43 -5.58
C GLY A 362 26.52 37.93 -6.35
N ALA A 363 26.64 39.04 -7.09
CA ALA A 363 25.57 39.52 -7.96
C ALA A 363 25.37 38.61 -9.20
N SER A 364 26.40 37.85 -9.58
CA SER A 364 26.37 36.97 -10.75
C SER A 364 25.87 35.55 -10.42
N SER A 365 26.05 35.05 -9.20
CA SER A 365 25.49 33.76 -8.77
C SER A 365 23.97 33.83 -8.57
N TYR A 366 23.44 34.90 -7.97
CA TYR A 366 21.99 35.11 -7.80
C TYR A 366 21.21 34.93 -9.11
N VAL A 367 21.64 35.59 -10.19
CA VAL A 367 20.97 35.55 -11.50
C VAL A 367 21.07 34.17 -12.19
N ARG A 368 22.05 33.34 -11.82
CA ARG A 368 22.15 31.94 -12.28
C ARG A 368 21.18 31.04 -11.53
N LEU A 369 21.15 31.15 -10.20
CA LEU A 369 20.24 30.42 -9.32
C LEU A 369 18.77 30.72 -9.64
N GLU A 370 18.41 31.99 -9.88
CA GLU A 370 17.06 32.40 -10.29
C GLU A 370 16.66 31.79 -11.65
N ARG A 371 17.57 31.75 -12.62
CA ARG A 371 17.32 31.10 -13.92
C ARG A 371 17.15 29.58 -13.79
N ALA A 372 18.02 28.92 -13.02
CA ALA A 372 17.95 27.49 -12.78
C ALA A 372 16.66 27.10 -12.04
N GLY A 373 16.31 27.84 -10.97
CA GLY A 373 15.06 27.68 -10.23
C GLY A 373 13.82 27.86 -11.12
N LYS A 374 13.83 28.85 -12.02
CA LYS A 374 12.73 29.03 -13.00
C LYS A 374 12.59 27.84 -13.94
N GLN A 375 13.69 27.32 -14.51
CA GLN A 375 13.66 26.14 -15.38
C GLN A 375 13.20 24.88 -14.64
N ILE A 376 13.61 24.71 -13.39
CA ILE A 376 13.15 23.60 -12.52
C ILE A 376 11.65 23.75 -12.22
N ARG A 377 11.15 24.97 -11.97
CA ARG A 377 9.71 25.25 -11.73
C ARG A 377 8.86 25.03 -12.97
N GLU A 378 9.34 25.42 -14.16
CA GLU A 378 8.70 25.13 -15.44
C GLU A 378 8.59 23.62 -15.68
N ARG A 379 9.71 22.88 -15.58
CA ARG A 379 9.69 21.43 -15.76
C ARG A 379 8.84 20.71 -14.69
N LEU A 380 8.79 21.21 -13.46
CA LEU A 380 7.91 20.68 -12.41
C LEU A 380 6.43 20.78 -12.81
N GLN A 381 6.03 21.88 -13.46
CA GLN A 381 4.66 22.08 -13.92
C GLN A 381 4.30 21.12 -15.07
N ASP A 382 5.22 20.87 -16.00
CA ASP A 382 5.07 19.82 -17.01
C ASP A 382 4.82 18.45 -16.36
N ILE A 383 5.63 18.06 -15.37
CA ILE A 383 5.52 16.77 -14.67
C ILE A 383 4.18 16.67 -13.92
N ILE A 384 3.72 17.77 -13.31
CA ILE A 384 2.41 17.82 -12.64
C ILE A 384 1.28 17.62 -13.65
N PHE A 385 1.36 18.22 -14.85
CA PHE A 385 0.38 18.06 -15.93
C PHE A 385 0.39 16.64 -16.51
N GLU A 386 1.57 16.11 -16.83
CA GLU A 386 1.81 14.73 -17.28
C GLU A 386 1.17 13.70 -16.31
N PHE A 387 1.22 13.97 -15.00
CA PHE A 387 0.54 13.16 -13.99
C PHE A 387 -0.97 13.38 -13.86
N ASP A 388 -1.56 14.48 -14.33
CA ASP A 388 -3.02 14.58 -14.45
C ASP A 388 -3.51 13.73 -15.63
N ASP A 389 -2.81 13.75 -16.77
CA ASP A 389 -3.12 12.89 -17.91
C ASP A 389 -3.01 11.39 -17.54
N LYS A 390 -1.93 10.98 -16.88
CA LYS A 390 -1.77 9.58 -16.42
C LYS A 390 -2.78 9.17 -15.33
N ILE A 391 -3.35 10.11 -14.57
CA ILE A 391 -4.50 9.85 -13.69
C ILE A 391 -5.78 9.65 -14.53
N ASN A 392 -5.98 10.43 -15.60
CA ASN A 392 -7.10 10.26 -16.53
C ASN A 392 -7.04 8.90 -17.26
N ASP A 393 -5.85 8.45 -17.69
CA ASP A 393 -5.65 7.12 -18.27
C ASP A 393 -6.06 6.01 -17.28
N CYS A 394 -5.62 6.10 -16.02
CA CYS A 394 -6.03 5.16 -14.98
C CYS A 394 -7.55 5.16 -14.73
N HIS A 395 -8.20 6.34 -14.80
CA HIS A 395 -9.65 6.46 -14.71
C HIS A 395 -10.38 5.85 -15.91
N LEU A 396 -9.87 6.06 -17.14
CA LEU A 396 -10.39 5.45 -18.36
C LEU A 396 -10.38 3.91 -18.26
N VAL A 397 -9.26 3.32 -17.84
CA VAL A 397 -9.15 1.86 -17.63
C VAL A 397 -10.15 1.40 -16.57
N LYS A 398 -10.21 2.08 -15.41
CA LYS A 398 -11.15 1.73 -14.33
C LYS A 398 -12.61 1.77 -14.76
N ASP A 399 -13.03 2.81 -15.48
CA ASP A 399 -14.44 3.03 -15.78
C ASP A 399 -14.92 2.10 -16.92
N ASN A 400 -14.08 1.84 -17.93
CA ASN A 400 -14.33 0.75 -18.88
C ASN A 400 -14.36 -0.62 -18.19
N MET A 401 -13.44 -0.88 -17.27
CA MET A 401 -13.41 -2.14 -16.53
C MET A 401 -14.66 -2.31 -15.64
N SER A 402 -15.29 -1.20 -15.21
CA SER A 402 -16.60 -1.20 -14.53
C SER A 402 -17.76 -1.57 -15.47
N LEU A 403 -17.67 -1.28 -16.78
CA LEU A 403 -18.63 -1.74 -17.77
C LEU A 403 -18.47 -3.24 -18.05
N THR A 404 -17.25 -3.73 -18.27
CA THR A 404 -16.97 -5.17 -18.43
C THR A 404 -17.38 -5.97 -17.19
N MET A 405 -17.12 -5.44 -15.99
CA MET A 405 -17.62 -6.00 -14.73
C MET A 405 -19.15 -6.15 -14.73
N GLN A 406 -19.90 -5.16 -15.22
CA GLN A 406 -21.37 -5.21 -15.28
C GLN A 406 -21.89 -6.24 -16.28
N THR A 407 -21.25 -6.41 -17.45
CA THR A 407 -21.67 -7.43 -18.43
C THR A 407 -21.43 -8.84 -17.88
N VAL A 408 -20.28 -9.08 -17.26
CA VAL A 408 -19.93 -10.35 -16.60
C VAL A 408 -20.90 -10.66 -15.44
N TRP A 409 -21.23 -9.67 -14.59
CA TRP A 409 -22.24 -9.86 -13.53
C TRP A 409 -23.64 -10.14 -14.06
N SER A 410 -24.06 -9.47 -15.14
CA SER A 410 -25.34 -9.75 -15.78
C SER A 410 -25.38 -11.18 -16.34
N PHE A 411 -24.27 -11.66 -16.90
CA PHE A 411 -24.15 -13.02 -17.40
C PHE A 411 -24.24 -14.06 -16.27
N PHE A 412 -23.45 -13.94 -15.20
CA PHE A 412 -23.54 -14.81 -14.02
C PHE A 412 -24.96 -14.82 -13.44
N SER A 413 -25.60 -13.65 -13.33
CA SER A 413 -26.98 -13.53 -12.83
C SER A 413 -27.99 -14.30 -13.70
N LEU A 414 -27.82 -14.32 -15.02
CA LEU A 414 -28.66 -15.12 -15.92
C LEU A 414 -28.42 -16.62 -15.74
N GLN A 415 -27.16 -17.04 -15.56
CA GLN A 415 -26.80 -18.43 -15.33
C GLN A 415 -27.34 -18.96 -13.98
N ASP A 416 -27.20 -18.18 -12.90
CA ASP A 416 -27.74 -18.54 -11.59
C ASP A 416 -29.27 -18.61 -11.58
N ASN A 417 -29.95 -17.76 -12.34
CA ASN A 417 -31.39 -17.90 -12.54
C ASN A 417 -31.75 -19.22 -13.27
N GLN A 418 -30.95 -19.66 -14.26
CA GLN A 418 -31.17 -20.95 -14.93
C GLN A 418 -30.89 -22.16 -14.02
N THR A 419 -29.82 -22.13 -13.21
CA THR A 419 -29.51 -23.22 -12.26
C THR A 419 -30.58 -23.31 -11.17
N ASN A 420 -31.02 -22.19 -10.60
CA ASN A 420 -32.12 -22.15 -9.63
C ASN A 420 -33.45 -22.64 -10.23
N LEU A 421 -33.79 -22.27 -11.47
CA LEU A 421 -34.98 -22.81 -12.16
C LEU A 421 -34.86 -24.33 -12.41
N ARG A 422 -33.66 -24.85 -12.71
CA ARG A 422 -33.42 -26.30 -12.85
C ARG A 422 -33.56 -27.03 -11.52
N LEU A 423 -33.01 -26.48 -10.43
CA LEU A 423 -33.14 -27.03 -9.07
C LEU A 423 -34.60 -27.01 -8.61
N SER A 424 -35.33 -25.92 -8.85
CA SER A 424 -36.77 -25.83 -8.57
C SER A 424 -37.56 -26.92 -9.30
N ARG A 425 -37.31 -27.13 -10.61
CA ARG A 425 -37.91 -28.21 -11.42
C ARG A 425 -37.53 -29.61 -10.96
N LEU A 426 -36.37 -29.81 -10.35
CA LEU A 426 -35.99 -31.10 -9.75
C LEU A 426 -36.69 -31.31 -8.40
N ASN A 427 -36.76 -30.27 -7.56
CA ASN A 427 -37.46 -30.31 -6.28
C ASN A 427 -38.96 -30.55 -6.44
N THR A 428 -39.62 -29.95 -7.44
CA THR A 428 -41.04 -30.25 -7.72
C THR A 428 -41.24 -31.67 -8.24
N LYS A 429 -40.35 -32.19 -9.10
CA LYS A 429 -40.38 -33.61 -9.50
C LYS A 429 -40.16 -34.56 -8.33
N LEU A 430 -39.23 -34.25 -7.43
CA LEU A 430 -38.98 -35.03 -6.21
C LEU A 430 -40.19 -34.97 -5.27
N ALA A 431 -40.84 -33.82 -5.11
CA ALA A 431 -42.09 -33.70 -4.36
C ALA A 431 -43.21 -34.57 -4.95
N HIS A 432 -43.39 -34.57 -6.28
CA HIS A 432 -44.37 -35.44 -6.94
C HIS A 432 -44.04 -36.93 -6.77
N ALA A 433 -42.77 -37.33 -6.92
CA ALA A 433 -42.33 -38.70 -6.66
C ALA A 433 -42.58 -39.11 -5.20
N ASN A 434 -42.28 -38.23 -4.25
CA ASN A 434 -42.53 -38.45 -2.82
C ASN A 434 -44.03 -38.53 -2.49
N THR A 435 -44.92 -37.81 -3.21
CA THR A 435 -46.37 -38.00 -3.05
C THR A 435 -46.86 -39.35 -3.57
N GLY A 436 -46.30 -39.85 -4.69
CA GLY A 436 -46.60 -41.20 -5.19
C GLY A 436 -46.09 -42.30 -4.24
N LEU A 437 -44.84 -42.19 -3.79
CA LEU A 437 -44.28 -43.08 -2.75
C LEU A 437 -45.11 -43.03 -1.46
N SER A 438 -45.62 -41.86 -1.05
CA SER A 438 -46.51 -41.74 0.11
C SER A 438 -47.87 -42.44 -0.09
N GLU A 439 -48.34 -42.57 -1.33
CA GLU A 439 -49.57 -43.31 -1.66
C GLU A 439 -49.33 -44.82 -1.69
N GLU A 440 -48.19 -45.28 -2.23
CA GLU A 440 -47.77 -46.68 -2.15
C GLU A 440 -47.50 -47.11 -0.70
N MET A 441 -46.85 -46.25 0.11
CA MET A 441 -46.65 -46.49 1.55
C MET A 441 -47.96 -46.50 2.35
N LYS A 442 -49.02 -45.78 1.93
CA LYS A 442 -50.36 -45.95 2.54
C LYS A 442 -50.88 -47.37 2.33
N LYS A 443 -50.71 -47.92 1.12
CA LYS A 443 -51.11 -49.30 0.78
C LYS A 443 -50.27 -50.32 1.57
N ASP A 444 -48.96 -50.12 1.66
CA ASP A 444 -48.08 -51.00 2.43
C ASP A 444 -48.33 -50.94 3.95
N SER A 445 -48.77 -49.78 4.48
CA SER A 445 -49.21 -49.67 5.87
C SER A 445 -50.36 -50.62 6.22
N SER A 446 -51.13 -51.10 5.22
CA SER A 446 -52.15 -52.14 5.43
C SER A 446 -51.53 -53.51 5.77
N GLN A 447 -50.36 -53.83 5.20
CA GLN A 447 -49.63 -55.06 5.54
C GLN A 447 -49.05 -54.95 6.96
N MET A 448 -48.45 -53.80 7.30
CA MET A 448 -47.96 -53.52 8.65
C MET A 448 -49.07 -53.65 9.73
N ARG A 449 -50.30 -53.18 9.42
CA ARG A 449 -51.47 -53.37 10.30
C ARG A 449 -51.84 -54.85 10.49
N SER A 450 -51.74 -55.68 9.44
CA SER A 450 -52.08 -57.11 9.52
C SER A 450 -51.08 -57.93 10.35
N ILE A 451 -49.77 -57.61 10.27
CA ILE A 451 -48.74 -58.26 11.09
C ILE A 451 -48.91 -57.89 12.56
N ALA A 452 -49.19 -56.62 12.86
CA ALA A 452 -49.47 -56.15 14.23
C ALA A 452 -50.76 -56.77 14.82
N LEU A 453 -51.79 -57.02 14.01
CA LEU A 453 -52.98 -57.77 14.43
C LEU A 453 -52.65 -59.21 14.80
N LEU A 454 -51.83 -59.89 13.99
CA LEU A 454 -51.44 -61.29 14.24
C LEU A 454 -50.67 -61.44 15.55
N THR A 455 -49.69 -60.58 15.81
CA THR A 455 -48.94 -60.60 17.09
C THR A 455 -49.83 -60.22 18.27
N MET A 456 -50.73 -59.25 18.12
CA MET A 456 -51.66 -58.82 19.16
C MET A 456 -52.70 -59.90 19.56
N ILE A 457 -53.04 -60.82 18.65
CA ILE A 457 -53.87 -62.01 18.94
C ILE A 457 -53.02 -63.15 19.55
N PHE A 458 -51.81 -63.37 19.02
CA PHE A 458 -50.97 -64.49 19.45
C PHE A 458 -50.36 -64.29 20.85
N LEU A 459 -50.06 -63.05 21.24
CA LEU A 459 -49.45 -62.74 22.54
C LEU A 459 -50.33 -63.16 23.74
N PRO A 460 -51.62 -62.77 23.87
CA PRO A 460 -52.49 -63.25 24.96
C PRO A 460 -52.78 -64.76 24.88
N MET A 461 -52.79 -65.36 23.68
CA MET A 461 -52.90 -66.82 23.54
C MET A 461 -51.65 -67.54 24.09
N SER A 462 -50.46 -66.97 23.85
CA SER A 462 -49.20 -67.53 24.35
C SER A 462 -49.03 -67.40 25.87
N THR A 463 -49.51 -66.32 26.50
CA THR A 463 -49.49 -66.21 27.96
C THR A 463 -50.47 -67.17 28.62
N VAL A 464 -51.63 -67.40 28.01
CA VAL A 464 -52.57 -68.47 28.41
C VAL A 464 -51.93 -69.85 28.33
N ALA A 465 -51.22 -70.16 27.24
CA ALA A 465 -50.53 -71.44 27.09
C ALA A 465 -49.38 -71.61 28.10
N ALA A 466 -48.62 -70.55 28.38
CA ALA A 466 -47.54 -70.58 29.37
C ALA A 466 -48.06 -70.84 30.79
N ILE A 467 -49.20 -70.27 31.18
CA ILE A 467 -49.83 -70.50 32.49
C ILE A 467 -50.35 -71.95 32.62
N PHE A 468 -50.79 -72.58 31.53
CA PHE A 468 -51.08 -74.02 31.54
C PHE A 468 -49.83 -74.90 31.63
N SER A 469 -48.66 -74.40 31.21
CA SER A 469 -47.39 -75.12 31.31
C SER A 469 -46.79 -75.11 32.73
N THR A 470 -47.36 -74.35 33.67
CA THR A 470 -46.95 -74.34 35.08
C THR A 470 -47.93 -75.14 35.95
N ASP A 471 -47.68 -76.44 36.05
CA ASP A 471 -48.10 -77.37 37.12
C ASP A 471 -49.59 -77.42 37.55
N PHE A 472 -50.52 -76.89 36.74
CA PHE A 472 -51.94 -76.83 37.09
C PHE A 472 -52.72 -78.16 36.99
N PHE A 473 -52.04 -79.25 36.60
CA PHE A 473 -52.57 -80.62 36.59
C PHE A 473 -51.83 -81.49 37.61
N SER A 474 -52.39 -81.62 38.81
CA SER A 474 -51.92 -82.56 39.82
C SER A 474 -52.38 -83.98 39.49
N TRP A 475 -51.56 -84.74 38.76
CA TRP A 475 -51.85 -86.13 38.36
C TRP A 475 -51.73 -87.14 39.52
N ASP A 476 -51.27 -86.72 40.68
CA ASP A 476 -50.97 -87.55 41.85
C ASP A 476 -51.99 -87.30 42.98
N ALA A 477 -53.21 -87.80 42.79
CA ALA A 477 -54.35 -87.60 43.70
C ALA A 477 -55.09 -88.92 43.98
N GLU A 478 -54.78 -89.53 45.12
CA GLU A 478 -55.44 -90.77 45.56
C GLU A 478 -56.93 -90.57 45.88
N GLY A 479 -57.73 -91.63 45.74
CA GLY A 479 -58.92 -91.82 46.57
C GLY A 479 -60.14 -90.92 46.29
N GLY A 480 -60.34 -90.43 45.06
CA GLY A 480 -61.66 -89.93 44.63
C GLY A 480 -61.92 -88.43 44.77
N GLN A 481 -60.87 -87.60 44.84
CA GLN A 481 -61.01 -86.15 44.59
C GLN A 481 -60.86 -85.81 43.10
N THR A 482 -61.39 -84.67 42.68
CA THR A 482 -61.48 -84.31 41.26
C THR A 482 -60.12 -83.86 40.70
N VAL A 483 -59.55 -84.66 39.80
CA VAL A 483 -58.29 -84.40 39.06
C VAL A 483 -58.33 -83.14 38.17
N VAL A 484 -59.51 -82.52 38.02
CA VAL A 484 -59.69 -81.20 37.39
C VAL A 484 -60.09 -80.19 38.45
N SER A 485 -59.30 -79.12 38.61
CA SER A 485 -59.60 -78.04 39.55
C SER A 485 -60.93 -77.37 39.21
N LYS A 486 -61.81 -77.24 40.21
CA LYS A 486 -63.18 -76.70 40.09
C LYS A 486 -63.24 -75.26 39.56
N TYR A 487 -62.10 -74.55 39.55
CA TYR A 487 -61.96 -73.19 39.04
C TYR A 487 -61.63 -73.09 37.53
N PHE A 488 -61.56 -74.20 36.79
CA PHE A 488 -61.32 -74.20 35.33
C PHE A 488 -62.27 -73.27 34.53
N TRP A 489 -63.51 -73.08 35.00
CA TRP A 489 -64.44 -72.13 34.37
C TRP A 489 -64.01 -70.65 34.55
N VAL A 490 -63.37 -70.31 35.67
CA VAL A 490 -62.82 -68.97 35.91
C VAL A 490 -61.70 -68.67 34.91
N PHE A 491 -60.87 -69.68 34.59
CA PHE A 491 -59.86 -69.55 33.54
C PHE A 491 -60.49 -69.20 32.18
N ILE A 492 -61.57 -69.89 31.77
CA ILE A 492 -62.25 -69.61 30.49
C ILE A 492 -62.77 -68.16 30.46
N VAL A 493 -63.39 -67.70 31.56
CA VAL A 493 -63.87 -66.32 31.69
C VAL A 493 -62.72 -65.31 31.61
N VAL A 494 -61.58 -65.56 32.27
CA VAL A 494 -60.40 -64.69 32.23
C VAL A 494 -59.76 -64.65 30.84
N ALA A 495 -59.65 -65.79 30.14
CA ALA A 495 -59.10 -65.85 28.79
C ALA A 495 -59.97 -65.10 27.77
N ILE A 496 -61.30 -65.25 27.87
CA ILE A 496 -62.26 -64.48 27.05
C ILE A 496 -62.17 -62.98 27.41
N ALA A 497 -62.13 -62.63 28.70
CA ALA A 497 -62.02 -61.24 29.14
C ALA A 497 -60.73 -60.57 28.63
N LEU A 498 -59.57 -61.22 28.74
CA LEU A 498 -58.30 -60.72 28.17
C LEU A 498 -58.38 -60.53 26.67
N THR A 499 -58.96 -61.50 25.94
CA THR A 499 -59.13 -61.41 24.48
C THR A 499 -60.05 -60.23 24.10
N CYS A 500 -61.17 -60.06 24.80
CA CYS A 500 -62.09 -58.95 24.60
C CYS A 500 -61.48 -57.59 24.98
N ILE A 501 -60.65 -57.51 26.02
CA ILE A 501 -59.93 -56.30 26.41
C ILE A 501 -58.91 -55.91 25.34
N VAL A 502 -58.14 -56.87 24.82
CA VAL A 502 -57.14 -56.65 23.77
C VAL A 502 -57.80 -56.19 22.46
N VAL A 503 -58.81 -56.92 21.98
CA VAL A 503 -59.54 -56.56 20.75
C VAL A 503 -60.32 -55.25 20.91
N GLY A 504 -60.94 -55.02 22.08
CA GLY A 504 -61.64 -53.78 22.40
C GLY A 504 -60.71 -52.57 22.47
N ALA A 505 -59.53 -52.71 23.07
CA ALA A 505 -58.50 -51.67 23.09
C ALA A 505 -57.99 -51.35 21.68
N TRP A 506 -57.82 -52.36 20.80
CA TRP A 506 -57.46 -52.15 19.41
C TRP A 506 -58.56 -51.40 18.62
N TYR A 507 -59.82 -51.80 18.78
CA TYR A 507 -60.96 -51.16 18.12
C TYR A 507 -61.13 -49.70 18.59
N MET A 508 -61.00 -49.45 19.89
CA MET A 508 -61.00 -48.09 20.43
C MET A 508 -59.79 -47.27 19.95
N ALA A 509 -58.59 -47.86 19.87
CA ALA A 509 -57.38 -47.16 19.41
C ALA A 509 -57.38 -46.85 17.90
N THR A 510 -58.06 -47.66 17.09
CA THR A 510 -58.26 -47.38 15.65
C THR A 510 -59.30 -46.27 15.45
N LEU A 511 -60.51 -46.41 16.01
CA LEU A 511 -61.55 -45.36 15.94
C LEU A 511 -61.10 -44.02 16.56
N ALA A 512 -60.27 -44.03 17.61
CA ALA A 512 -59.72 -42.82 18.21
C ALA A 512 -58.57 -42.18 17.41
N ARG A 513 -57.87 -42.96 16.56
CA ARG A 513 -56.87 -42.43 15.62
C ARG A 513 -57.53 -41.69 14.47
N ASP A 514 -58.59 -42.26 13.89
CA ASP A 514 -59.30 -41.63 12.77
C ASP A 514 -59.94 -40.28 13.19
N ARG A 515 -60.45 -40.17 14.43
CA ARG A 515 -60.94 -38.89 14.99
C ARG A 515 -59.85 -37.86 15.36
N LYS A 516 -58.58 -38.25 15.36
CA LYS A 516 -57.44 -37.35 15.67
C LYS A 516 -56.61 -36.96 14.43
N GLY A 517 -56.72 -37.69 13.32
CA GLY A 517 -56.01 -37.36 12.07
C GLY A 517 -56.39 -35.98 11.51
N ASP A 518 -57.61 -35.51 11.77
CA ASP A 518 -58.20 -34.32 11.14
C ASP A 518 -58.02 -33.02 11.95
N ARG A 519 -57.01 -32.95 12.83
CA ARG A 519 -56.73 -31.76 13.66
C ARG A 519 -55.30 -31.22 13.58
N GLN A 520 -54.47 -31.70 12.65
CA GLN A 520 -53.14 -31.16 12.38
C GLN A 520 -52.90 -30.88 10.88
N CYS A 521 -53.81 -30.12 10.26
CA CYS A 521 -53.57 -29.45 8.99
C CYS A 521 -53.85 -27.92 9.04
N CYS A 522 -53.63 -27.31 10.22
CA CYS A 522 -53.75 -25.87 10.45
C CYS A 522 -52.62 -25.34 11.34
N ILE A 523 -51.36 -25.60 11.00
CA ILE A 523 -50.21 -24.87 11.54
C ILE A 523 -49.85 -23.75 10.57
N ARG A 524 -50.51 -22.60 10.77
CA ARG A 524 -50.15 -21.32 10.16
C ARG A 524 -49.07 -20.69 11.04
N LEU A 525 -47.81 -20.67 10.59
CA LEU A 525 -46.71 -20.03 11.32
C LEU A 525 -46.55 -18.56 10.87
N PRO A 526 -46.96 -17.58 11.70
CA PRO A 526 -46.29 -16.29 11.76
C PRO A 526 -44.93 -16.41 12.49
N PHE A 527 -44.19 -15.30 12.56
CA PHE A 527 -42.76 -15.24 12.85
C PHE A 527 -42.44 -14.95 14.34
N SER A 528 -41.15 -15.05 14.74
CA SER A 528 -40.53 -14.51 15.97
C SER A 528 -40.83 -15.28 17.31
N LEU A 529 -39.95 -15.39 18.33
CA LEU A 529 -38.54 -15.00 18.57
C LEU A 529 -37.78 -16.09 19.39
N PHE A 530 -36.44 -16.17 19.23
CA PHE A 530 -35.37 -16.60 20.18
C PHE A 530 -35.44 -17.96 20.92
N GLY A 531 -34.31 -18.65 21.20
CA GLY A 531 -32.91 -18.39 20.83
C GLY A 531 -31.89 -19.20 21.69
N SER A 532 -30.59 -19.15 21.33
CA SER A 532 -29.42 -19.79 22.02
C SER A 532 -29.37 -21.34 21.95
N LYS A 533 -28.27 -22.04 21.62
CA LYS A 533 -26.84 -21.79 21.22
C LYS A 533 -26.29 -23.15 20.64
N THR A 534 -25.11 -23.36 20.02
CA THR A 534 -23.88 -22.57 19.74
C THR A 534 -23.14 -23.18 18.53
N GLY A 535 -22.41 -22.37 17.74
CA GLY A 535 -21.35 -22.83 16.79
C GLY A 535 -21.83 -23.32 15.41
N LYS A 536 -21.09 -23.15 14.31
CA LYS A 536 -19.76 -22.51 14.13
C LYS A 536 -19.59 -21.97 12.68
N ASN A 537 -18.97 -20.79 12.54
CA ASN A 537 -18.42 -20.13 11.33
C ASN A 537 -19.32 -19.68 10.14
N ASN A 538 -19.27 -18.37 9.86
CA ASN A 538 -19.04 -17.62 8.60
C ASN A 538 -19.88 -17.92 7.31
N GLY A 539 -20.37 -16.92 6.55
CA GLY A 539 -20.45 -15.46 6.83
C GLY A 539 -20.63 -14.56 5.59
N GLY A 540 -21.63 -13.65 5.61
CA GLY A 540 -21.81 -12.50 4.69
C GLY A 540 -22.21 -12.81 3.23
N PHE A 541 -22.67 -11.86 2.40
CA PHE A 541 -23.38 -10.58 2.62
C PHE A 541 -24.06 -10.16 1.29
N GLN A 542 -25.16 -9.38 1.30
CA GLN A 542 -25.89 -8.94 0.09
C GLN A 542 -25.51 -7.53 -0.39
N PRO A 543 -25.84 -7.16 -1.65
CA PRO A 543 -26.25 -5.78 -1.92
C PRO A 543 -27.52 -5.62 -2.80
N HIS A 544 -28.56 -5.04 -2.20
CA HIS A 544 -29.51 -4.03 -2.72
C HIS A 544 -29.91 -3.91 -4.21
N LYS A 545 -31.23 -3.67 -4.40
CA LYS A 545 -31.74 -2.43 -5.05
C LYS A 545 -33.19 -2.07 -4.64
N THR A 546 -33.44 -0.78 -4.39
CA THR A 546 -34.70 0.02 -4.56
C THR A 546 -36.09 -0.62 -4.33
N SER A 547 -37.11 -0.02 -3.70
CA SER A 547 -37.37 1.25 -2.95
C SER A 547 -38.77 1.11 -2.28
N GLY A 548 -39.25 1.86 -1.26
CA GLY A 548 -38.73 3.01 -0.51
C GLY A 548 -39.66 4.24 -0.64
N GLY A 549 -40.28 4.72 0.47
CA GLY A 549 -41.20 5.88 0.47
C GLY A 549 -41.85 6.27 1.83
N ARG A 550 -41.45 7.44 2.36
CA ARG A 550 -42.16 8.39 3.26
C ARG A 550 -42.54 8.02 4.73
N ILE A 551 -42.14 8.93 5.64
CA ILE A 551 -42.91 9.53 6.78
C ILE A 551 -43.23 8.56 7.95
N PHE A 552 -42.97 8.82 9.24
CA PHE A 552 -42.33 9.89 10.06
C PHE A 552 -41.91 9.22 11.42
N ASP A 553 -41.12 9.75 12.37
CA ASP A 553 -39.97 10.69 12.45
C ASP A 553 -39.35 10.54 13.89
N ASP A 554 -38.60 11.53 14.41
CA ASP A 554 -38.00 11.74 15.76
C ASP A 554 -38.05 10.65 16.87
N GLU A 555 -36.90 10.33 17.50
CA GLU A 555 -36.38 11.03 18.70
C GLU A 555 -34.88 10.72 18.94
N GLU A 556 -34.23 11.37 19.91
CA GLU A 556 -32.77 11.45 20.13
C GLU A 556 -32.10 10.29 20.92
N ARG A 557 -30.75 10.38 20.98
CA ARG A 557 -29.79 9.76 21.92
C ARG A 557 -29.41 8.29 21.61
N GLY A 558 -28.16 7.86 21.78
CA GLY A 558 -26.93 8.57 22.19
C GLY A 558 -26.17 7.87 23.31
N ILE A 559 -24.86 8.15 23.40
CA ILE A 559 -23.86 7.69 24.40
C ILE A 559 -23.06 6.43 24.02
N SER A 560 -21.74 6.62 24.20
CA SER A 560 -20.57 5.73 24.12
C SER A 560 -20.70 4.34 24.76
N LEU A 561 -19.76 3.47 24.41
CA LEU A 561 -19.24 2.45 25.32
C LEU A 561 -17.72 2.29 25.13
N ASP A 562 -16.99 2.33 26.23
CA ASP A 562 -15.52 2.36 26.29
C ASP A 562 -14.86 0.97 26.29
N LEU A 563 -13.53 0.96 26.26
CA LEU A 563 -12.67 -0.21 26.33
C LEU A 563 -12.86 -1.03 27.62
N VAL A 564 -12.76 -2.35 27.50
CA VAL A 564 -11.87 -3.20 28.31
C VAL A 564 -11.15 -4.16 27.36
#